data_AF-A0A936Y1I8-F1
#
_entry.id   AF-A0A936Y1I8-F1
#
_cell.length_a   1.000
_cell.length_b   1.000
_cell.length_c   1.000
_cell.angle_alpha   90.00
_cell.angle_beta   90.00
_cell.angle_gamma   90.00
#
_symmetry.space_group_name_H-M   'P 1'
#
loop_
_entity.id
_entity.type
_entity.pdbx_description
1 polymer ?
#
loop_
_entity_poly.entity_id
_entity_poly.type
_entity_poly.pdbx_seq_one_letter_code
_entity_poly.pdbx_strand_id
1 'polypeptide(L)' 'MLLKKGLGIEAGALSQLEHPNIVKLYDFVEKVDGVYLIMEYVEGVPLMTILKKKVVQ' A
#
# COMPACT_ATOMS: atom_id res chain seq x y z
N MET A 1 4.96 -8.45 18.73
CA MET A 1 3.53 -8.83 18.81
C MET A 1 2.58 -7.66 18.51
N LEU A 2 2.92 -6.41 18.84
CA LEU A 2 2.07 -5.23 18.59
C LEU A 2 2.04 -4.74 17.13
N LEU A 3 3.12 -4.91 16.36
CA LEU A 3 3.15 -4.55 14.93
C LEU A 3 2.26 -5.45 14.04
N LYS A 4 2.01 -6.70 14.47
CA LYS A 4 1.24 -7.69 13.68
C LYS A 4 -0.25 -7.35 13.59
N LYS A 5 -0.83 -6.73 14.63
CA LYS A 5 -2.27 -6.41 14.69
C LYS A 5 -2.67 -5.20 13.85
N GLY A 6 -1.80 -4.20 13.70
CA GLY A 6 -2.13 -2.98 12.95
C GLY A 6 -2.31 -3.24 11.46
N LEU A 7 -1.36 -3.98 10.86
CA LEU A 7 -1.36 -4.27 9.42
C LEU A 7 -2.58 -5.08 8.97
N GLY A 8 -3.08 -6.01 9.80
CA GLY A 8 -4.30 -6.76 9.48
C GLY A 8 -5.56 -5.90 9.45
N ILE A 9 -5.67 -4.91 10.35
CA ILE A 9 -6.79 -3.95 10.38
C ILE A 9 -6.70 -3.00 9.17
N GLU A 10 -5.50 -2.51 8.86
CA GLU A 10 -5.25 -1.63 7.71
C GLU A 10 -5.51 -2.35 6.39
N ALA A 11 -5.07 -3.61 6.26
CA ALA A 11 -5.35 -4.46 5.10
C ALA A 11 -6.85 -4.72 4.93
N GLY A 12 -7.58 -4.98 6.01
CA GLY A 12 -9.03 -5.15 5.97
C GLY A 12 -9.80 -3.87 5.60
N ALA A 13 -9.29 -2.70 6.00
CA ALA A 13 -9.87 -1.43 5.57
C ALA A 13 -9.59 -1.14 4.08
N LEU A 14 -8.38 -1.45 3.62
CA LEU A 14 -7.96 -1.30 2.22
C LEU A 14 -8.68 -2.27 1.28
N SER A 15 -8.97 -3.50 1.70
CA SER A 15 -9.66 -4.48 0.85
C SER A 15 -11.11 -4.09 0.51
N GLN A 16 -11.71 -3.20 1.30
CA GLN A 16 -13.06 -2.66 1.04
C GLN A 16 -13.06 -1.44 0.10
N LEU A 17 -11.88 -0.91 -0.23
CA LEU A 17 -11.74 0.28 -1.08
C LEU A 17 -11.41 -0.13 -2.51
N GLU A 18 -12.44 -0.27 -3.35
CA GLU A 18 -12.28 -0.46 -4.79
C GLU A 18 -12.59 0.86 -5.53
N HIS A 19 -11.55 1.61 -5.92
CA HIS A 19 -11.70 2.86 -6.67
C HIS A 19 -10.57 3.03 -7.69
N PRO A 20 -10.81 3.59 -8.89
CA PRO A 20 -9.79 3.76 -9.94
C PRO A 20 -8.57 4.64 -9.57
N ASN A 21 -8.56 5.28 -8.41
CA ASN A 21 -7.44 6.11 -7.93
C ASN A 21 -6.85 5.61 -6.59
N ILE A 22 -7.24 4.42 -6.16
CA ILE A 22 -6.72 3.76 -4.96
C ILE A 22 -6.08 2.45 -5.40
N VAL A 23 -4.86 2.20 -4.95
CA VAL A 23 -4.16 0.95 -5.28
C VAL A 23 -4.93 -0.24 -4.73
N LYS A 24 -5.19 -1.25 -5.57
CA LYS A 24 -5.92 -2.43 -5.13
C LYS A 24 -5.03 -3.33 -4.26
N LEU A 25 -5.53 -3.71 -3.08
CA LEU A 25 -4.96 -4.79 -2.29
C LEU A 25 -5.58 -6.11 -2.79
N TYR A 26 -4.76 -7.03 -3.27
CA TYR A 26 -5.22 -8.35 -3.71
C TYR A 26 -5.33 -9.33 -2.55
N ASP A 27 -4.31 -9.39 -1.69
CA ASP A 27 -4.28 -10.31 -0.55
C ASP A 27 -3.24 -9.86 0.50
N PHE A 28 -3.36 -10.36 1.72
CA PHE A 28 -2.35 -10.21 2.77
C PHE A 28 -2.06 -11.56 3.41
N VAL A 29 -0.77 -11.86 3.59
CA VAL A 29 -0.33 -13.16 4.10
C VAL A 29 0.50 -12.97 5.36
N GLU A 30 0.04 -13.57 6.45
CA GLU A 30 0.82 -13.67 7.67
C GLU A 30 1.64 -14.97 7.67
N LYS A 31 2.95 -14.86 7.84
CA LYS A 31 3.86 -15.98 8.07
C LYS A 31 4.61 -15.81 9.38
N VAL A 32 5.37 -16.84 9.76
CA VAL A 32 6.22 -16.82 10.95
C VAL A 32 7.17 -15.61 10.91
N ASP A 33 7.71 -15.32 9.74
CA ASP A 33 8.75 -14.29 9.52
C ASP A 33 8.21 -12.87 9.34
N GLY A 34 6.89 -12.67 9.18
CA GLY A 34 6.32 -11.34 8.96
C GLY A 34 4.97 -11.33 8.26
N VAL A 35 4.52 -10.11 7.92
CA VAL A 35 3.30 -9.87 7.16
C VAL A 35 3.69 -9.41 5.76
N TYR A 36 3.07 -10.01 4.75
CA TYR A 36 3.27 -9.70 3.35
C TYR A 36 1.99 -9.11 2.77
N LEU A 37 2.11 -8.03 2.00
CA LEU A 37 1.00 -7.39 1.30
C LEU A 37 1.18 -7.62 -0.19
N ILE A 38 0.15 -8.16 -0.84
CA ILE A 38 0.10 -8.36 -2.29
C ILE A 38 -0.82 -7.28 -2.86
N MET A 39 -0.24 -6.32 -3.58
CA MET A 39 -0.94 -5.13 -4.08
C MET A 39 -0.73 -4.98 -5.59
N GLU A 40 -1.57 -4.17 -6.21
CA GLU A 40 -1.41 -3.71 -7.58
C GLU A 40 -0.05 -3.02 -7.78
N TYR A 41 0.63 -3.39 -8.86
CA TYR A 41 1.87 -2.76 -9.26
C TYR A 41 1.58 -1.49 -10.07
N VAL A 42 1.97 -0.34 -9.52
CA VAL A 42 1.84 0.95 -10.21
C VAL A 42 3.19 1.32 -10.82
N GLU A 43 3.25 1.36 -12.15
CA GLU A 43 4.44 1.79 -12.87
C GLU A 43 4.71 3.29 -12.66
N GLY A 44 5.98 3.65 -12.48
CA GLY A 44 6.43 5.03 -12.34
C GLY A 44 7.13 5.33 -11.03
N VAL A 45 7.03 6.58 -10.57
CA VAL A 45 7.70 7.06 -9.34
C VAL A 45 6.68 7.69 -8.40
N PRO A 46 6.97 7.77 -7.08
CA PRO A 46 6.10 8.43 -6.14
C PRO A 46 5.76 9.85 -6.59
N LEU A 47 4.49 10.24 -6.47
CA LEU A 47 4.00 11.57 -6.87
C LEU A 47 4.83 12.70 -6.24
N MET A 48 5.24 12.54 -4.98
CA MET A 48 6.09 13.51 -4.27
C MET A 48 7.41 13.78 -5.01
N THR A 49 8.00 12.77 -5.64
CA THR A 49 9.22 12.93 -6.46
C THR A 49 8.95 13.83 -7.68
N ILE A 50 7.78 13.70 -8.29
CA ILE A 50 7.36 14.53 -9.43
C ILE A 50 7.12 15.97 -8.97
N LEU A 51 6.42 16.16 -7.85
CA LEU A 51 6.13 17.48 -7.30
C LEU A 51 7.43 18.24 -6.96
N LYS A 52 8.40 17.59 -6.32
CA LYS A 52 9.70 18.21 -6.01
C LYS A 52 10.45 18.66 -7.26
N LYS A 53 10.36 17.93 -8.38
CA LYS A 53 10.99 18.34 -9.65
C LYS A 53 10.33 19.56 -10.29
N LYS A 54 9.00 19.70 -10.13
CA LYS A 54 8.24 20.82 -10.72
C LYS A 54 8.29 22.11 -9.91
N VAL A 55 8.46 22.04 -8.59
CA VAL A 55 8.52 23.24 -7.72
C VAL A 55 9.90 23.92 -7.75
N VAL A 56 10.92 23.24 -8.29
CA VAL A 56 12.30 23.76 -8.41
C VAL A 56 12.61 24.24 -9.84
N GLN A 57 11.57 24.47 -10.67
CA GLN A 57 11.67 25.14 -11.97
C GLN A 57 10.89 26.45 -11.96
#